data_AF-A0A5E7S366-F1
#
_entry.id   AF-A0A5E7S366-F1
#
_cell.length_a   1.000
_cell.length_b   1.000
_cell.length_c   1.000
_cell.angle_alpha   90.00
_cell.angle_beta   90.00
_cell.angle_gamma   90.00
#
_symmetry.space_group_name_H-M   'P 1'
#
loop_
_entity.id
_entity.type
_entity.pdbx_description
1 polymer ?
#
loop_
_entity_poly.entity_id
_entity_poly.type
_entity_poly.pdbx_seq_one_letter_code
_entity_poly.pdbx_strand_id
1 'polypeptide(L)'
;MSLPVEAAEALQTFQSAAGWEQRARLLMQFGDRLPPLDDTDKCEANRVHGCESQVWLVGELHDGHWQFSASSDARMIRGLVALLLLRVNGLSAADLKQIDLPDWFNQLGLSRQLSPSRSNGLNAVLQRMNELAR
;
A
#
# COMPACT_ATOMS: atom_id res chain seq x y z
N MET A 1 -15.18 -10.34 -3.03
CA MET A 1 -13.84 -10.94 -2.84
C MET A 1 -13.56 -11.02 -1.37
N SER A 2 -12.96 -12.12 -0.91
CA SER A 2 -12.43 -12.23 0.44
C SER A 2 -11.20 -11.34 0.57
N LEU A 3 -11.08 -10.66 1.71
CA LEU A 3 -9.88 -9.89 2.07
C LEU A 3 -8.71 -10.87 2.27
N PRO A 4 -7.48 -10.58 1.79
CA PRO A 4 -6.30 -11.37 2.13
C PRO A 4 -6.14 -11.51 3.64
N VAL A 5 -5.56 -12.63 4.11
CA VAL A 5 -5.46 -12.94 5.55
C VAL A 5 -4.70 -11.84 6.29
N GLU A 6 -3.58 -11.41 5.74
CA GLU A 6 -2.72 -10.38 6.33
C GLU A 6 -3.41 -9.01 6.36
N ALA A 7 -4.25 -8.71 5.35
CA ALA A 7 -5.09 -7.52 5.37
C ALA A 7 -6.19 -7.60 6.43
N ALA A 8 -6.79 -8.77 6.66
CA ALA A 8 -7.79 -8.96 7.72
C ALA A 8 -7.18 -8.78 9.11
N GLU A 9 -5.98 -9.32 9.34
CA GLU A 9 -5.23 -9.14 10.60
C GLU A 9 -4.85 -7.67 10.83
N ALA A 10 -4.36 -6.98 9.79
CA ALA A 10 -4.08 -5.56 9.86
C ALA A 10 -5.34 -4.76 10.19
N LEU A 11 -6.46 -5.08 9.54
CA LEU A 11 -7.74 -4.42 9.79
C LEU A 11 -8.17 -4.57 11.25
N GLN A 12 -8.14 -5.78 11.81
CA GLN A 12 -8.45 -6.02 13.23
C GLN A 12 -7.52 -5.24 14.16
N THR A 13 -6.21 -5.23 13.85
CA THR A 13 -5.21 -4.49 14.62
C THR A 13 -5.50 -2.99 14.64
N PHE A 14 -5.82 -2.38 13.50
CA PHE A 14 -6.14 -0.95 13.40
C PHE A 14 -7.50 -0.59 14.02
N GLN A 15 -8.48 -1.50 13.99
CA GLN A 15 -9.79 -1.31 14.61
C GLN A 15 -9.71 -1.35 16.15
N SER A 16 -8.82 -2.18 16.71
CA SER A 16 -8.56 -2.22 18.16
C SER A 16 -7.77 -1.03 18.71
N ALA A 17 -7.21 -0.18 17.84
CA ALA A 17 -6.43 0.98 18.26
C ALA A 17 -7.32 2.06 18.88
N ALA A 18 -7.01 2.47 20.12
CA ALA A 18 -7.83 3.40 20.92
C ALA A 18 -7.85 4.84 20.37
N GLY A 19 -6.95 5.19 19.44
CA GLY A 19 -6.87 6.54 18.90
C GLY A 19 -5.79 6.71 17.84
N TRP A 20 -5.63 7.94 17.37
CA TRP A 20 -4.67 8.29 16.31
C TRP A 20 -3.23 7.94 16.70
N GLU A 21 -2.80 8.25 17.91
CA GLU A 21 -1.42 8.02 18.34
C GLU A 21 -1.00 6.54 18.20
N GLN A 22 -1.90 5.62 18.54
CA GLN A 22 -1.66 4.19 18.37
C GLN A 22 -1.70 3.78 16.90
N ARG A 23 -2.62 4.31 16.09
CA ARG A 23 -2.65 4.06 14.64
C ARG A 23 -1.39 4.58 13.94
N ALA A 24 -0.87 5.73 14.35
CA ALA A 24 0.37 6.28 13.83
C ALA A 24 1.56 5.37 14.15
N ARG A 25 1.63 4.86 15.39
CA ARG A 25 2.65 3.86 15.77
C ARG A 25 2.55 2.58 14.95
N LEU A 26 1.34 2.03 14.80
CA LEU A 26 1.09 0.85 13.97
C LEU A 26 1.55 1.11 12.53
N LEU A 27 1.16 2.24 11.96
CA LEU A 27 1.53 2.62 10.59
C LEU A 27 3.05 2.63 10.38
N MET A 28 3.81 3.17 11.32
CA MET A 28 5.28 3.12 11.26
C MET A 28 5.79 1.67 11.35
N GLN A 29 5.25 0.86 12.25
CA GLN A 29 5.65 -0.55 12.40
C GLN A 29 5.38 -1.37 11.13
N PHE A 30 4.23 -1.17 10.48
CA PHE A 30 3.93 -1.84 9.21
C PHE A 30 4.89 -1.37 8.09
N GLY A 31 5.23 -0.08 8.06
CA GLY A 31 6.22 0.44 7.11
C GLY A 31 7.64 -0.11 7.35
N ASP A 32 8.04 -0.26 8.61
CA ASP A 32 9.36 -0.79 9.00
C ASP A 32 9.48 -2.31 8.77
N ARG A 33 8.34 -3.01 8.68
CA ARG A 33 8.26 -4.45 8.36
C ARG A 33 8.31 -4.75 6.86
N LEU A 34 8.24 -3.74 6.00
CA LEU A 34 8.35 -3.96 4.56
C LEU A 34 9.73 -4.51 4.23
N PRO A 35 9.82 -5.59 3.42
CA PRO A 35 11.08 -6.00 2.85
C PRO A 35 11.74 -4.82 2.12
N PRO A 36 13.05 -4.60 2.31
CA PRO A 36 13.75 -3.59 1.55
C PRO A 36 13.68 -3.93 0.07
N LEU A 37 13.44 -2.92 -0.76
CA LEU A 37 13.56 -3.04 -2.20
C LEU A 37 15.06 -2.98 -2.56
N ASP A 38 15.49 -3.84 -3.49
CA ASP A 38 16.86 -3.86 -3.99
C ASP A 38 17.24 -2.51 -4.60
N ASP A 39 18.51 -2.11 -4.46
CA ASP A 39 18.96 -0.80 -4.95
C ASP A 39 18.89 -0.69 -6.48
N THR A 40 18.99 -1.81 -7.20
CA THR A 40 18.79 -1.88 -8.65
C THR A 40 17.34 -1.58 -9.06
N ASP A 41 16.38 -1.89 -8.18
CA ASP A 41 14.97 -1.64 -8.40
C ASP A 41 14.56 -0.22 -8.02
N LYS A 42 15.40 0.54 -7.32
CA LYS A 42 15.20 1.98 -7.05
C LYS A 42 15.65 2.85 -8.22
N CYS A 43 15.24 2.49 -9.43
CA CYS A 43 15.53 3.23 -10.66
C CYS A 43 14.29 4.01 -11.16
N GLU A 44 14.51 4.94 -12.10
CA GLU A 44 13.40 5.75 -12.67
C GLU A 44 12.33 4.90 -13.36
N ALA A 45 12.65 3.73 -13.91
CA ALA A 45 11.67 2.85 -14.55
C ALA A 45 10.62 2.28 -13.58
N ASN A 46 11.00 2.10 -12.31
CA ASN A 46 10.12 1.61 -11.25
C ASN A 46 9.52 2.74 -10.41
N ARG A 47 9.85 4.00 -10.74
CA ARG A 47 9.39 5.16 -9.98
C ARG A 47 7.91 5.42 -10.23
N VAL A 48 7.17 5.67 -9.16
CA VAL A 48 5.78 6.11 -9.21
C VAL A 48 5.76 7.64 -9.21
N HIS A 49 5.26 8.23 -10.28
CA HIS A 49 5.06 9.68 -10.38
C HIS A 49 3.71 10.10 -9.78
N GLY A 50 3.64 11.30 -9.22
CA GLY A 50 2.41 11.82 -8.58
C GLY A 50 2.40 11.75 -7.05
N CYS A 51 3.42 11.14 -6.45
CA CYS A 51 3.70 11.23 -5.02
C CYS A 51 4.54 12.47 -4.70
N GLU A 52 4.28 13.15 -3.58
CA GLU A 52 5.18 14.19 -3.04
C GLU A 52 6.54 13.62 -2.63
N SER A 53 6.54 12.39 -2.10
CA SER A 53 7.73 11.65 -1.73
C SER A 53 8.12 10.67 -2.83
N GLN A 54 9.37 10.21 -2.83
CA GLN A 54 9.79 9.19 -3.80
C GLN A 54 9.16 7.85 -3.42
N VAL A 55 8.58 7.19 -4.41
CA VAL A 55 8.04 5.83 -4.29
C VAL A 55 8.51 5.00 -5.48
N TRP A 56 9.01 3.81 -5.20
CA TRP A 56 9.32 2.80 -6.22
C TRP A 56 8.43 1.60 -6.00
N LEU A 57 7.99 1.00 -7.10
CA LEU A 57 7.07 -0.14 -7.11
C LEU A 57 7.53 -1.12 -8.19
N VAL A 58 7.66 -2.39 -7.79
CA VAL A 58 7.82 -3.53 -8.68
C VAL A 58 6.68 -4.51 -8.45
N GLY A 59 6.38 -5.33 -9.46
CA GLY A 59 5.32 -6.32 -9.40
C GLY A 59 5.68 -7.57 -10.20
N GLU A 60 5.38 -8.72 -9.62
CA GLU A 60 5.59 -10.03 -10.22
C GLU A 60 4.27 -10.80 -10.24
N LEU A 61 4.04 -11.60 -11.28
CA LEU A 61 2.86 -12.45 -11.41
C LEU A 61 3.23 -13.90 -11.06
N HIS A 62 2.70 -14.41 -9.96
CA HIS A 62 2.92 -15.79 -9.50
C HIS A 62 1.60 -16.57 -9.54
N ASP A 63 1.54 -17.60 -10.38
CA ASP A 63 0.36 -18.48 -10.51
C ASP A 63 -0.96 -17.70 -10.71
N GLY A 64 -0.92 -16.63 -11.52
CA GLY A 64 -2.07 -15.77 -11.80
C GLY A 64 -2.40 -14.73 -10.73
N HIS A 65 -1.59 -14.62 -9.68
CA HIS A 65 -1.76 -13.69 -8.56
C HIS A 65 -0.58 -12.72 -8.47
N TRP A 66 -0.88 -11.42 -8.35
CA TRP A 66 0.14 -10.39 -8.28
C TRP A 66 0.80 -10.30 -6.91
N GLN A 67 2.11 -10.13 -6.91
CA GLN A 67 2.93 -9.82 -5.74
C GLN A 67 3.67 -8.52 -6.02
N PHE A 68 3.39 -7.49 -5.22
CA PHE A 68 4.02 -6.19 -5.34
C PHE A 68 4.98 -5.96 -4.18
N SER A 69 6.08 -5.26 -4.50
CA SER A 69 7.05 -4.75 -3.53
C SER A 69 7.28 -3.27 -3.79
N ALA A 70 7.41 -2.48 -2.72
CA ALA A 70 7.54 -1.04 -2.86
C ALA A 70 8.41 -0.44 -1.76
N SER A 71 9.01 0.71 -2.06
CA SER A 71 9.81 1.49 -1.12
C SER A 71 9.49 2.96 -1.22
N SER A 72 9.69 3.70 -0.13
CA SER A 72 9.58 5.16 -0.09
C SER A 72 10.57 5.78 0.89
N ASP A 73 11.10 6.95 0.53
CA ASP A 73 11.95 7.80 1.37
C ASP A 73 11.17 8.41 2.55
N ALA A 74 9.86 8.61 2.43
CA ALA A 74 9.01 9.09 3.49
C ALA A 74 8.44 7.94 4.35
N ARG A 75 8.75 7.95 5.66
CA ARG A 75 8.28 6.93 6.62
C ARG A 75 6.75 6.79 6.65
N MET A 76 6.03 7.92 6.60
CA MET A 76 4.56 7.93 6.58
C MET A 76 4.00 7.24 5.34
N ILE A 77 4.56 7.56 4.16
CA ILE A 77 4.12 6.95 2.90
C ILE A 77 4.47 5.48 2.86
N ARG A 78 5.64 5.08 3.37
CA ARG A 78 6.04 3.68 3.51
C ARG A 78 5.02 2.86 4.31
N GLY A 79 4.53 3.40 5.44
CA GLY A 79 3.47 2.75 6.21
C GLY A 79 2.16 2.63 5.45
N LEU A 80 1.74 3.68 4.73
CA LEU A 80 0.50 3.65 3.95
C LEU A 80 0.59 2.67 2.77
N VAL A 81 1.73 2.66 2.08
CA VAL A 81 2.03 1.69 1.01
C VAL A 81 2.07 0.27 1.57
N ALA A 82 2.61 0.06 2.77
CA ALA A 82 2.59 -1.26 3.40
C ALA A 82 1.15 -1.79 3.56
N LEU A 83 0.23 -0.97 4.05
CA LEU A 83 -1.17 -1.35 4.19
C LEU A 83 -1.87 -1.55 2.84
N LEU A 84 -1.46 -0.83 1.81
CA LEU A 84 -1.93 -1.08 0.44
C LEU A 84 -1.42 -2.44 -0.07
N LEU A 85 -0.14 -2.76 0.11
CA LEU A 85 0.44 -4.05 -0.30
C LEU A 85 -0.27 -5.22 0.36
N LEU A 86 -0.57 -5.15 1.66
CA LEU A 86 -1.37 -6.17 2.34
C LEU A 86 -2.74 -6.39 1.69
N ARG A 87 -3.35 -5.31 1.20
CA ARG A 87 -4.68 -5.35 0.57
C ARG A 87 -4.67 -5.97 -0.82
N VAL A 88 -3.57 -5.84 -1.56
CA VAL A 88 -3.51 -6.16 -3.00
C VAL A 88 -2.65 -7.36 -3.36
N ASN A 89 -1.69 -7.74 -2.52
CA ASN A 89 -0.85 -8.90 -2.79
C ASN A 89 -1.70 -10.18 -2.72
N GLY A 90 -1.47 -11.09 -3.66
CA GLY A 90 -2.25 -12.30 -3.83
C GLY A 90 -3.54 -12.11 -4.64
N LEU A 91 -3.80 -10.93 -5.21
CA LEU A 91 -4.98 -10.70 -6.05
C LEU A 91 -4.72 -11.00 -7.52
N SER A 92 -5.77 -11.41 -8.22
CA SER A 92 -5.78 -11.44 -9.69
C SER A 92 -5.80 -10.01 -10.25
N ALA A 93 -5.45 -9.84 -11.53
CA ALA A 93 -5.60 -8.56 -12.23
C ALA A 93 -7.06 -8.06 -12.24
N ALA A 94 -8.05 -8.96 -12.24
CA ALA A 94 -9.47 -8.60 -12.20
C ALA A 94 -9.85 -8.06 -10.82
N ASP A 95 -9.35 -8.68 -9.76
CA ASP A 95 -9.61 -8.33 -8.37
C ASP A 95 -8.94 -7.00 -7.98
N LEU A 96 -7.72 -6.78 -8.47
CA LEU A 96 -6.97 -5.54 -8.27
C LEU A 96 -7.73 -4.30 -8.81
N LYS A 97 -8.45 -4.44 -9.93
CA LYS A 97 -9.24 -3.36 -10.52
C LYS A 97 -10.48 -2.99 -9.68
N GLN A 98 -10.91 -3.87 -8.78
CA GLN A 98 -12.07 -3.65 -7.91
C GLN A 98 -11.70 -3.03 -6.55
N ILE A 99 -10.43 -2.65 -6.35
CA ILE A 99 -9.98 -2.07 -5.09
C ILE A 99 -10.55 -0.66 -4.90
N ASP A 100 -11.42 -0.53 -3.90
CA ASP A 100 -11.83 0.77 -3.35
C ASP A 100 -10.80 1.23 -2.30
N LEU A 101 -9.87 2.06 -2.75
CA LEU A 101 -8.78 2.59 -1.93
C LEU A 101 -9.29 3.52 -0.81
N PRO A 102 -10.21 4.48 -1.07
CA PRO A 102 -10.84 5.26 0.00
C PRO A 102 -11.48 4.42 1.08
N ASP A 103 -12.28 3.41 0.71
CA ASP A 103 -12.97 2.56 1.67
C ASP A 103 -11.97 1.73 2.50
N TRP A 104 -10.92 1.19 1.87
CA TRP A 104 -9.87 0.46 2.59
C TRP A 104 -9.25 1.29 3.73
N PHE A 105 -8.83 2.52 3.45
CA PHE A 105 -8.26 3.40 4.49
C PHE A 105 -9.30 3.95 5.47
N ASN A 106 -10.58 3.97 5.09
CA ASN A 106 -11.68 4.28 5.98
C ASN A 106 -11.89 3.17 7.02
N GLN A 107 -11.92 1.91 6.59
CA GLN A 107 -12.05 0.77 7.48
C GLN A 107 -10.89 0.67 8.48
N LEU A 108 -9.68 1.06 8.06
CA LEU A 108 -8.49 1.16 8.93
C LEU A 108 -8.54 2.36 9.91
N GLY A 109 -9.53 3.25 9.79
CA GLY A 109 -9.63 4.46 10.61
C GLY A 109 -8.56 5.51 10.29
N LEU A 110 -8.05 5.54 9.06
CA LEU A 110 -6.96 6.40 8.61
C LEU A 110 -7.41 7.53 7.66
N SER A 111 -8.67 7.57 7.20
CA SER A 111 -9.16 8.57 6.24
C SER A 111 -8.85 10.02 6.63
N ARG A 112 -8.98 10.37 7.92
CA ARG A 112 -8.72 11.74 8.41
C ARG A 112 -7.25 12.16 8.32
N GLN A 113 -6.35 11.22 8.09
CA GLN A 113 -4.89 11.40 8.09
C GLN A 113 -4.32 11.40 6.66
N LEU A 114 -5.16 11.06 5.68
CA LEU A 114 -4.87 11.18 4.28
C LEU A 114 -5.19 12.60 3.83
N SER A 115 -4.18 13.48 3.94
CA SER A 115 -4.24 14.77 3.25
C SER A 115 -4.45 14.55 1.74
N PRO A 116 -4.98 15.53 1.00
CA PRO A 116 -5.20 15.39 -0.44
C PRO A 116 -3.98 14.87 -1.19
N SER A 117 -2.80 15.34 -0.81
CA SER A 117 -1.53 14.88 -1.38
C SER A 117 -1.23 13.40 -1.12
N ARG A 118 -1.41 12.92 0.11
CA ARG A 118 -1.19 11.50 0.45
C ARG A 118 -2.18 10.59 -0.27
N SER A 119 -3.44 11.01 -0.34
CA SER A 119 -4.46 10.31 -1.12
C SER A 119 -4.08 10.24 -2.59
N ASN A 120 -3.61 11.33 -3.19
CA ASN A 120 -3.17 11.36 -4.58
C ASN A 120 -1.97 10.43 -4.82
N GLY A 121 -0.98 10.45 -3.93
CA GLY A 121 0.17 9.56 -4.01
C GLY A 121 -0.23 8.08 -3.94
N LEU A 122 -1.12 7.70 -3.02
CA LEU A 122 -1.59 6.31 -2.93
C LEU A 122 -2.42 5.90 -4.15
N ASN A 123 -3.23 6.80 -4.70
CA ASN A 123 -3.94 6.54 -5.95
C ASN A 123 -2.96 6.35 -7.12
N ALA A 124 -1.88 7.13 -7.19
CA ALA A 124 -0.85 6.95 -8.20
C ALA A 124 -0.15 5.58 -8.08
N VAL A 125 0.11 5.12 -6.85
CA VAL A 125 0.66 3.77 -6.60
C VAL A 125 -0.31 2.69 -7.08
N LEU A 126 -1.60 2.77 -6.71
CA LEU A 126 -2.60 1.80 -7.15
C LEU A 126 -2.81 1.83 -8.67
N GLN A 127 -2.74 3.01 -9.29
CA GLN A 127 -2.79 3.14 -10.74
C GLN A 127 -1.61 2.43 -11.39
N ARG A 128 -0.38 2.61 -10.87
CA ARG A 128 0.81 1.94 -11.38
C ARG A 128 0.70 0.41 -11.24
N MET A 129 0.15 -0.09 -10.13
CA MET A 129 -0.15 -1.53 -9.96
C MET A 129 -1.09 -2.03 -11.06
N ASN A 130 -2.16 -1.29 -11.35
CA ASN A 130 -3.11 -1.62 -12.42
C ASN A 130 -2.50 -1.54 -13.82
N GLU A 131 -1.49 -0.70 -14.04
CA GLU A 131 -0.74 -0.61 -15.29
C GLU A 131 0.19 -1.80 -15.51
N LEU A 132 0.84 -2.28 -14.44
CA LEU A 132 1.64 -3.50 -14.46
C LEU A 132 0.76 -4.74 -14.70
N ALA A 133 -0.45 -4.73 -14.15
CA ALA A 133 -1.44 -5.80 -14.24
C ALA A 133 -2.35 -5.77 -15.48
N ARG A 134 -1.92 -5.13 -16.58
CA ARG A 134 -2.72 -5.00 -17.81
C ARG A 134 -2.70 -6.24 -18.69
#